data_AF-S6TWA7-F1
#
_entry.id   AF-S6TWA7-F1
#
_cell.length_a   1.000
_cell.length_b   1.000
_cell.length_c   1.000
_cell.angle_alpha   90.00
_cell.angle_beta   90.00
_cell.angle_gamma   90.00
#
_symmetry.space_group_name_H-M   'P 1'
#
loop_
_entity.id
_entity.type
_entity.pdbx_description
1 polymer ?
#
loop_
_entity_poly.entity_id
_entity_poly.type
_entity_poly.pdbx_seq_one_letter_code
_entity_poly.pdbx_strand_id
1 'polypeptide(L)'
;MNQIINFLNMVALSAMRRSEVVGAFFVIAIVFMMITPLPTGLVDVLIAVNICISCLLIMLAMHLPRPLAFSTFPAVLLLTTMFRLALSISTTRLILLNQDAGHIVEAFGQFVVGGNLAVGLVIFLILTVVNFLVITKGSERVAEVGARFTLDAMPGKQMSIDSDLRANLISVYEARNRRSELNKESQLFGAMDGAMKFVNGDAIASLIIVAINMIGGISIGVVQHGMTAGDALQLYTVLTIGDGLIAQIPALLISVTCGMIITRVPNTEAGVEANIGREIAEQITSQPKAWIIAAVAMLGFAALPGMPTGVFITIAIICGAGGMLQLQRAKPKAEEQGAVAVAPEMNGKEDLRTFSPSRQFVLQFHPGQNSALVDALVSEIRQRRNRLVVQFGLTLPSFIIEYVDHLQPDEFRFTVYDVPMLKATFTQTHVAVDVRQFNGENEPAAISGTTDRQEDQWVWLPAEQGGELATVSSMTLIT
;
A
#
# COMPACT_ATOMS: atom_id res chain seq x y z
N MET A 1 14.48 -45.10 2.21
CA MET A 1 13.95 -43.72 2.29
C MET A 1 14.53 -42.94 3.46
N ASN A 2 14.41 -43.43 4.72
CA ASN A 2 14.96 -42.72 5.90
C ASN A 2 16.48 -42.52 5.90
N GLN A 3 17.28 -43.43 5.31
CA GLN A 3 18.73 -43.24 5.23
C GLN A 3 19.15 -42.13 4.24
N ILE A 4 18.43 -41.98 3.13
CA ILE A 4 18.67 -40.90 2.16
C ILE A 4 18.27 -39.57 2.78
N ILE A 5 17.14 -39.52 3.48
CA ILE A 5 16.68 -38.32 4.20
C ILE A 5 17.67 -37.95 5.31
N ASN A 6 18.19 -38.91 6.06
CA ASN A 6 19.18 -38.65 7.12
C ASN A 6 20.53 -38.22 6.55
N PHE A 7 20.97 -38.79 5.41
CA PHE A 7 22.17 -38.35 4.72
C PHE A 7 22.01 -36.93 4.16
N LEU A 8 20.90 -36.64 3.49
CA LEU A 8 20.58 -35.30 3.00
C LEU A 8 20.47 -34.28 4.14
N ASN A 9 19.86 -34.65 5.27
CA ASN A 9 19.80 -33.80 6.46
C ASN A 9 21.18 -33.59 7.08
N MET A 10 22.04 -34.61 7.13
CA MET A 10 23.39 -34.47 7.68
C MET A 10 24.28 -33.60 6.78
N VAL A 11 24.16 -33.74 5.46
CA VAL A 11 24.82 -32.88 4.47
C VAL A 11 24.28 -31.46 4.55
N ALA A 12 22.95 -31.28 4.63
CA ALA A 12 22.33 -29.97 4.78
C ALA A 12 22.73 -29.27 6.09
N LEU A 13 22.75 -29.99 7.22
CA LEU A 13 23.18 -29.47 8.53
C LEU A 13 24.67 -29.10 8.52
N SER A 14 25.51 -29.92 7.88
CA SER A 14 26.95 -29.63 7.76
C SER A 14 27.21 -28.44 6.82
N ALA A 15 26.43 -28.31 5.74
CA ALA A 15 26.47 -27.18 4.83
C ALA A 15 25.99 -25.87 5.49
N MET A 16 24.90 -25.92 6.27
CA MET A 16 24.40 -24.77 7.02
C MET A 16 25.36 -24.27 8.09
N ARG A 17 26.19 -25.16 8.68
CA ARG A 17 27.21 -24.79 9.68
C ARG A 17 28.39 -24.01 9.09
N ARG A 18 28.58 -24.03 7.76
CA ARG A 18 29.62 -23.31 7.02
C ARG A 18 29.02 -22.62 5.79
N SER A 19 28.00 -21.79 6.01
CA SER A 19 27.31 -21.04 4.95
C SER A 19 28.25 -20.23 4.04
N GLU A 20 29.35 -19.70 4.60
CA GLU A 20 30.41 -19.01 3.83
C GLU A 20 31.09 -19.93 2.81
N VAL A 21 31.37 -21.18 3.20
CA VAL A 21 32.00 -22.17 2.31
C VAL A 21 31.03 -22.61 1.21
N VAL A 22 29.74 -22.73 1.53
CA VAL A 22 28.71 -23.07 0.55
C VAL A 22 28.57 -21.98 -0.50
N GLY A 23 28.53 -20.71 -0.08
CA GLY A 23 28.49 -19.57 -1.00
C GLY A 23 29.72 -19.52 -1.92
N ALA A 24 30.93 -19.65 -1.35
CA ALA A 24 32.17 -19.68 -2.13
C ALA A 24 32.23 -20.87 -3.11
N PHE A 25 31.82 -22.06 -2.66
CA PHE A 25 31.74 -23.24 -3.51
C PHE A 25 30.75 -23.03 -4.68
N PHE A 26 29.60 -22.42 -4.42
CA PHE A 26 28.62 -22.13 -5.46
C PHE A 26 29.17 -21.18 -6.54
N VAL A 27 29.83 -20.09 -6.13
CA VAL A 27 30.48 -19.16 -7.07
C VAL A 27 31.55 -19.88 -7.89
N ILE A 28 32.40 -20.68 -7.25
CA ILE A 28 33.41 -21.48 -7.94
C ILE A 28 32.76 -22.46 -8.92
N ALA A 29 31.67 -23.12 -8.54
CA ALA A 29 30.94 -24.04 -9.40
C ALA A 29 30.36 -23.34 -10.65
N ILE A 30 29.85 -22.11 -10.53
CA ILE A 30 29.42 -21.30 -11.69
C ILE A 30 30.59 -21.06 -12.66
N VAL A 31 31.77 -20.69 -12.14
CA VAL A 31 32.96 -20.46 -12.97
C VAL A 31 33.41 -21.74 -13.66
N PHE A 32 33.46 -22.86 -12.93
CA PHE A 32 33.80 -24.16 -13.52
C PHE A 32 32.80 -24.55 -14.60
N MET A 33 31.51 -24.37 -14.35
CA MET A 33 30.45 -24.63 -15.33
C MET A 33 30.66 -23.86 -16.65
N MET A 34 31.12 -22.61 -16.61
CA MET A 34 31.43 -21.86 -17.85
C MET A 34 32.59 -22.47 -18.65
N ILE A 35 33.52 -23.15 -17.99
CA ILE A 35 34.75 -23.67 -18.60
C ILE A 35 34.59 -25.14 -19.01
N THR A 36 33.93 -25.96 -18.19
CA THR A 36 33.83 -27.41 -18.38
C THR A 36 32.55 -27.79 -19.14
N PRO A 37 32.63 -28.73 -20.11
CA PRO A 37 31.43 -29.24 -20.77
C PRO A 37 30.56 -30.01 -19.78
N LEU A 38 29.28 -29.66 -19.70
CA LEU A 38 28.32 -30.35 -18.85
C LEU A 38 27.54 -31.40 -19.67
N PRO A 39 27.18 -32.55 -19.07
CA PRO A 39 26.27 -33.49 -19.71
C PRO A 39 24.85 -32.88 -19.80
N THR A 40 24.13 -33.21 -20.87
CA THR A 40 22.78 -32.66 -21.17
C THR A 40 21.79 -32.89 -20.03
N GLY A 41 21.81 -34.06 -19.39
CA GLY A 41 20.95 -34.35 -18.23
C GLY A 41 21.23 -33.45 -17.01
N LEU A 42 22.47 -33.02 -16.79
CA LEU A 42 22.77 -32.08 -15.71
C LEU A 42 22.30 -30.67 -16.05
N VAL A 43 22.41 -30.26 -17.32
CA VAL A 43 21.90 -28.98 -17.79
C VAL A 43 20.39 -28.88 -17.62
N ASP A 44 19.63 -29.93 -17.99
CA ASP A 44 18.19 -30.00 -17.76
C ASP A 44 17.84 -29.81 -16.27
N VAL A 45 18.57 -30.49 -15.37
CA VAL A 45 18.37 -30.33 -13.91
C VAL A 45 18.67 -28.90 -13.46
N LEU A 46 19.78 -28.32 -13.91
CA LEU A 46 20.17 -26.96 -13.51
C LEU A 46 19.22 -25.89 -14.06
N ILE A 47 18.68 -26.07 -15.26
CA ILE A 47 17.60 -25.24 -15.83
C ILE A 47 16.35 -25.32 -14.96
N ALA A 48 15.91 -26.53 -14.60
CA ALA A 48 14.74 -26.73 -13.76
C ALA A 48 14.92 -26.10 -12.37
N VAL A 49 16.11 -26.23 -11.79
CA VAL A 49 16.48 -25.57 -10.53
C VAL A 49 16.44 -24.05 -10.67
N ASN A 50 16.93 -23.50 -11.79
CA ASN A 50 16.90 -22.06 -12.04
C ASN A 50 15.47 -21.50 -12.06
N ILE A 51 14.58 -22.17 -12.81
CA ILE A 51 13.14 -21.81 -12.85
C ILE A 51 12.52 -21.93 -11.45
N CYS A 52 12.83 -23.01 -10.72
CA CYS A 52 12.32 -23.22 -9.36
C CYS A 52 12.76 -22.10 -8.40
N ILE A 53 14.04 -21.69 -8.45
CA ILE A 53 14.55 -20.58 -7.64
C ILE A 53 13.82 -19.29 -7.98
N SER A 54 13.64 -18.97 -9.27
CA SER A 54 12.91 -17.75 -9.66
C SER A 54 11.45 -17.74 -9.20
N CYS A 55 10.76 -18.89 -9.29
CA CYS A 55 9.40 -19.06 -8.73
C CYS A 55 9.39 -18.91 -7.20
N LEU A 56 10.39 -19.46 -6.50
CA LEU A 56 10.51 -19.32 -5.06
C LEU A 56 10.75 -17.86 -4.65
N LEU A 57 11.58 -17.13 -5.39
CA LEU A 57 11.89 -15.72 -5.11
C LEU A 57 10.65 -14.83 -5.21
N ILE A 58 9.83 -14.98 -6.26
CA ILE A 58 8.60 -14.20 -6.40
C ILE A 58 7.60 -14.54 -5.29
N MET A 59 7.45 -15.83 -4.96
CA MET A 59 6.56 -16.26 -3.87
C MET A 59 7.02 -15.72 -2.52
N LEU A 60 8.33 -15.71 -2.26
CA LEU A 60 8.90 -15.14 -1.05
C LEU A 60 8.66 -13.62 -0.99
N ALA A 61 8.91 -12.90 -2.09
CA ALA A 61 8.67 -11.45 -2.16
C ALA A 61 7.21 -11.06 -1.90
N MET A 62 6.25 -11.87 -2.38
CA MET A 62 4.82 -11.64 -2.13
C MET A 62 4.45 -11.78 -0.64
N HIS A 63 5.08 -12.72 0.08
CA HIS A 63 4.74 -13.03 1.46
C HIS A 63 5.46 -12.17 2.51
N LEU A 64 6.61 -11.57 2.18
CA LEU A 64 7.40 -10.85 3.16
C LEU A 64 6.84 -9.46 3.49
N PRO A 65 6.42 -9.16 4.73
CA PRO A 65 5.67 -7.94 5.06
C PRO A 65 6.43 -6.62 4.79
N ARG A 66 7.77 -6.65 4.85
CA ARG A 66 8.64 -5.48 4.65
C ARG A 66 9.81 -5.83 3.73
N PRO A 67 10.26 -4.90 2.86
CA PRO A 67 11.45 -5.10 2.01
C PRO A 67 12.70 -5.51 2.81
N LEU A 68 12.88 -4.91 3.99
CA LEU A 68 14.00 -5.20 4.90
C LEU A 68 14.04 -6.65 5.40
N ALA A 69 12.92 -7.37 5.38
CA ALA A 69 12.88 -8.78 5.77
C ALA A 69 13.70 -9.66 4.81
N PHE A 70 13.95 -9.19 3.58
CA PHE A 70 14.83 -9.85 2.62
C PHE A 70 16.14 -9.09 2.39
N SER A 71 16.86 -8.74 3.45
CA SER A 71 18.10 -7.95 3.32
C SER A 71 19.21 -8.61 2.49
N THR A 72 19.17 -9.94 2.29
CA THR A 72 20.12 -10.70 1.45
C THR A 72 19.73 -10.75 -0.03
N PHE A 73 18.59 -10.17 -0.41
CA PHE A 73 18.06 -10.24 -1.76
C PHE A 73 19.03 -9.77 -2.87
N PRO A 74 19.76 -8.63 -2.73
CA PRO A 74 20.69 -8.20 -3.77
C PRO A 74 21.80 -9.23 -4.06
N ALA A 75 22.30 -9.90 -3.03
CA ALA A 75 23.33 -10.94 -3.17
C ALA A 75 22.78 -12.19 -3.86
N VAL A 76 21.56 -12.61 -3.49
CA VAL A 76 20.87 -13.73 -4.14
C VAL A 76 20.62 -13.41 -5.62
N LEU A 77 20.16 -12.20 -5.92
CA LEU A 77 19.93 -11.76 -7.29
C LEU A 77 21.22 -11.83 -8.13
N LEU A 78 22.34 -11.29 -7.62
CA LEU A 78 23.62 -11.36 -8.33
C LEU A 78 24.05 -12.81 -8.60
N LEU A 79 23.90 -13.68 -7.60
CA LEU A 79 24.24 -15.10 -7.71
C LEU A 79 23.36 -15.83 -8.74
N THR A 80 22.05 -15.59 -8.71
CA THR A 80 21.10 -16.19 -9.66
C THR A 80 21.33 -15.71 -11.09
N THR A 81 21.70 -14.43 -11.27
CA THR A 81 22.06 -13.88 -12.59
C THR A 81 23.35 -14.50 -13.12
N MET A 82 24.39 -14.62 -12.29
CA MET A 82 25.62 -15.31 -12.71
C MET A 82 25.36 -16.78 -13.06
N PHE A 83 24.50 -17.46 -12.30
CA PHE A 83 24.10 -18.83 -12.59
C PHE A 83 23.33 -18.94 -13.92
N ARG A 84 22.43 -17.99 -14.22
CA ARG A 84 21.74 -17.91 -15.53
C ARG A 84 22.73 -17.72 -16.68
N LEU A 85 23.67 -16.79 -16.54
CA LEU A 85 24.69 -16.54 -17.56
C LEU A 85 25.55 -17.78 -17.82
N ALA A 86 25.96 -18.50 -16.77
CA ALA A 86 26.73 -19.74 -16.91
C ALA A 86 25.91 -20.87 -17.54
N LEU A 87 24.61 -20.96 -17.27
CA LEU A 87 23.68 -21.86 -17.97
C LEU A 87 23.64 -21.54 -19.46
N SER A 88 23.40 -20.29 -19.84
CA SER A 88 23.36 -19.88 -21.25
C SER A 88 24.67 -20.14 -22.00
N ILE A 89 25.82 -19.95 -21.35
CA ILE A 89 27.12 -20.27 -21.97
C ILE A 89 27.29 -21.80 -22.14
N SER A 90 26.82 -22.58 -21.17
CA SER A 90 26.92 -24.04 -21.22
C SER A 90 25.98 -24.65 -22.27
N THR A 91 24.75 -24.14 -22.36
CA THR A 91 23.77 -24.54 -23.38
C THR A 91 24.22 -24.13 -24.78
N THR A 92 24.74 -22.91 -24.96
CA THR A 92 25.37 -22.48 -26.24
C THR A 92 26.44 -23.44 -26.70
N ARG A 93 27.33 -23.85 -25.80
CA ARG A 93 28.39 -24.81 -26.15
C ARG A 93 27.80 -26.15 -26.61
N LEU A 94 26.81 -26.66 -25.90
CA LEU A 94 26.10 -27.90 -26.24
C LEU A 94 25.38 -27.80 -27.60
N ILE A 95 24.67 -26.69 -27.85
CA ILE A 95 24.02 -26.39 -29.12
C ILE A 95 25.04 -26.42 -30.28
N LEU A 96 26.16 -25.69 -30.14
CA LEU A 96 27.12 -25.51 -31.22
C LEU A 96 28.01 -26.74 -31.47
N LEU A 97 28.33 -27.53 -30.44
CA LEU A 97 29.24 -28.69 -30.56
C LEU A 97 28.52 -30.01 -30.78
N ASN A 98 27.40 -30.23 -30.08
CA ASN A 98 26.74 -31.54 -30.01
C ASN A 98 25.39 -31.58 -30.73
N GLN A 99 24.89 -30.43 -31.22
CA GLN A 99 23.57 -30.32 -31.84
C GLN A 99 22.40 -30.73 -30.91
N ASP A 100 22.66 -30.73 -29.61
CA ASP A 100 21.73 -31.13 -28.56
C ASP A 100 21.95 -30.18 -27.38
N ALA A 101 20.86 -29.61 -26.86
CA ALA A 101 20.87 -28.62 -25.79
C ALA A 101 20.22 -29.13 -24.49
N GLY A 102 19.82 -30.40 -24.44
CA GLY A 102 18.99 -30.97 -23.39
C GLY A 102 17.50 -31.01 -23.77
N HIS A 103 16.76 -31.87 -23.08
CA HIS A 103 15.37 -32.16 -23.39
C HIS A 103 14.46 -30.97 -23.08
N ILE A 104 14.78 -30.19 -22.04
CA ILE A 104 13.97 -29.02 -21.70
C ILE A 104 14.10 -27.97 -22.82
N VAL A 105 15.31 -27.72 -23.30
CA VAL A 105 15.57 -26.77 -24.40
C VAL A 105 14.84 -27.18 -25.67
N GLU A 106 14.96 -28.44 -26.06
CA GLU A 106 14.28 -28.95 -27.25
C GLU A 106 12.75 -28.85 -27.12
N ALA A 107 12.19 -29.24 -25.98
CA ALA A 107 10.75 -29.20 -25.73
C ALA A 107 10.18 -27.78 -25.83
N PHE A 108 10.87 -26.78 -25.24
CA PHE A 108 10.45 -25.38 -25.33
C PHE A 108 10.58 -24.82 -26.75
N GLY A 109 11.64 -25.19 -27.47
CA GLY A 109 11.84 -24.80 -28.87
C GLY A 109 10.71 -25.33 -29.76
N GLN A 110 10.38 -26.62 -29.63
CA GLN A 110 9.29 -27.25 -30.39
C GLN A 110 7.92 -26.67 -30.02
N PHE A 111 7.69 -26.37 -28.74
CA PHE A 111 6.44 -25.78 -28.25
C PHE A 111 6.13 -24.43 -28.91
N VAL A 112 7.12 -23.53 -29.03
CA VAL A 112 6.91 -22.21 -29.65
C VAL A 112 6.89 -22.26 -31.16
N VAL A 113 7.67 -23.14 -31.77
CA VAL A 113 7.67 -23.29 -33.22
C VAL A 113 6.36 -23.89 -33.73
N GLY A 114 5.71 -24.77 -32.96
CA GLY A 114 4.34 -25.24 -33.26
C GLY A 114 4.18 -25.86 -34.66
N GLY A 115 5.27 -26.37 -35.24
CA GLY A 115 5.33 -26.90 -36.60
C GLY A 115 5.60 -25.88 -37.72
N ASN A 116 5.66 -24.58 -37.42
CA ASN A 116 6.02 -23.54 -38.39
C ASN A 116 7.16 -22.66 -37.87
N LEU A 117 8.37 -22.89 -38.40
CA LEU A 117 9.58 -22.20 -37.99
C LEU A 117 9.48 -20.68 -38.11
N ALA A 118 8.86 -20.17 -39.19
CA ALA A 118 8.73 -18.73 -39.41
C ALA A 118 7.83 -18.08 -38.36
N VAL A 119 6.69 -18.71 -38.03
CA VAL A 119 5.79 -18.22 -36.98
C VAL A 119 6.48 -18.27 -35.62
N GLY A 120 7.17 -19.36 -35.31
CA GLY A 120 7.95 -19.51 -34.08
C GLY A 120 9.02 -18.43 -33.92
N LEU A 121 9.77 -18.12 -34.98
CA LEU A 121 10.79 -17.08 -34.98
C LEU A 121 10.17 -15.69 -34.73
N VAL A 122 9.03 -15.37 -35.34
CA VAL A 122 8.34 -14.09 -35.14
C VAL A 122 7.87 -13.96 -33.70
N ILE A 123 7.22 -14.99 -33.15
CA ILE A 123 6.75 -15.00 -31.74
C ILE A 123 7.95 -14.83 -30.80
N PHE A 124 9.03 -15.58 -31.04
CA PHE A 124 10.24 -15.49 -30.24
C PHE A 124 10.88 -14.09 -30.27
N LEU A 125 10.97 -13.47 -31.44
CA LEU A 125 11.48 -12.10 -31.56
C LEU A 125 10.62 -11.10 -30.80
N ILE A 126 9.29 -11.21 -30.89
CA ILE A 126 8.37 -10.35 -30.12
C ILE A 126 8.58 -10.54 -28.62
N LEU A 127 8.61 -11.78 -28.13
CA LEU A 127 8.82 -12.08 -26.71
C LEU A 127 10.16 -11.54 -26.21
N THR A 128 11.22 -11.75 -26.99
CA THR A 128 12.57 -11.27 -26.67
C THR A 128 12.63 -9.75 -26.59
N VAL A 129 12.02 -9.05 -27.56
CA VAL A 129 11.96 -7.59 -27.59
C VAL A 129 11.15 -7.04 -26.42
N VAL A 130 9.98 -7.61 -26.12
CA VAL A 130 9.14 -7.20 -24.98
C VAL A 130 9.87 -7.45 -23.66
N ASN A 131 10.52 -8.61 -23.50
CA ASN A 131 11.30 -8.92 -22.31
C ASN A 131 12.45 -7.92 -22.09
N PHE A 132 13.18 -7.56 -23.14
CA PHE A 132 14.29 -6.63 -23.01
C PHE A 132 13.83 -5.16 -22.85
N LEU A 133 13.05 -4.64 -23.81
CA LEU A 133 12.71 -3.22 -23.87
C LEU A 133 11.66 -2.79 -22.85
N VAL A 134 10.69 -3.67 -22.54
CA VAL A 134 9.59 -3.31 -21.64
C VAL A 134 9.88 -3.79 -20.23
N ILE A 135 10.18 -5.08 -20.05
CA ILE A 135 10.29 -5.67 -18.72
C ILE A 135 11.64 -5.32 -18.08
N THR A 136 12.76 -5.65 -18.74
CA THR A 136 14.09 -5.48 -18.15
C THR A 136 14.44 -4.00 -17.99
N LYS A 137 14.35 -3.24 -19.09
CA LYS A 137 14.57 -1.78 -19.08
C LYS A 137 13.55 -1.01 -18.24
N GLY A 138 12.29 -1.43 -18.21
CA GLY A 138 11.27 -0.83 -17.35
C GLY A 138 11.58 -1.06 -15.87
N SER A 139 11.95 -2.30 -15.51
CA SER A 139 12.31 -2.67 -14.14
C SER A 139 13.60 -1.97 -13.67
N GLU A 140 14.58 -1.81 -14.55
CA GLU A 140 15.79 -0.99 -14.29
C GLU A 140 15.41 0.42 -13.87
N ARG A 141 14.57 1.08 -14.65
CA ARG A 141 14.19 2.47 -14.39
C ARG A 141 13.38 2.61 -13.11
N VAL A 142 12.43 1.70 -12.87
CA VAL A 142 11.66 1.67 -11.62
C VAL A 142 12.58 1.44 -10.44
N ALA A 143 13.57 0.56 -10.58
CA ALA A 143 14.53 0.27 -9.53
C ALA A 143 15.46 1.44 -9.22
N GLU A 144 16.07 2.03 -10.25
CA GLU A 144 16.99 3.17 -10.12
C GLU A 144 16.26 4.36 -9.49
N VAL A 145 15.10 4.73 -10.03
CA VAL A 145 14.33 5.89 -9.55
C VAL A 145 13.75 5.64 -8.16
N GLY A 146 13.21 4.44 -7.90
CA GLY A 146 12.66 4.07 -6.60
C GLY A 146 13.73 4.03 -5.50
N ALA A 147 14.88 3.41 -5.78
CA ALA A 147 16.01 3.37 -4.86
C ALA A 147 16.54 4.79 -4.59
N ARG A 148 16.72 5.60 -5.64
CA ARG A 148 17.20 6.97 -5.50
C ARG A 148 16.26 7.84 -4.66
N PHE A 149 14.96 7.83 -4.93
CA PHE A 149 14.02 8.61 -4.13
C PHE A 149 13.95 8.13 -2.68
N THR A 150 14.05 6.83 -2.45
CA THR A 150 14.09 6.28 -1.09
C THR A 150 15.36 6.71 -0.36
N LEU A 151 16.51 6.72 -1.06
CA LEU A 151 17.79 7.20 -0.54
C LEU A 151 17.81 8.72 -0.28
N ASP A 152 17.23 9.51 -1.18
CA ASP A 152 17.12 10.97 -1.04
C ASP A 152 16.21 11.35 0.14
N ALA A 153 15.25 10.48 0.50
CA ALA A 153 14.40 10.66 1.69
C ALA A 153 15.09 10.30 3.03
N MET A 154 16.28 9.69 3.00
CA MET A 154 16.95 9.21 4.22
C MET A 154 17.36 10.31 5.20
N PRO A 155 17.93 11.45 4.78
CA PRO A 155 18.22 12.55 5.69
C PRO A 155 16.96 13.05 6.40
N GLY A 156 15.83 13.13 5.69
CA GLY A 156 14.54 13.51 6.27
C GLY A 156 14.06 12.51 7.33
N LYS A 157 14.12 11.21 7.04
CA LYS A 157 13.81 10.14 8.01
C LYS A 157 14.75 10.19 9.23
N GLN A 158 16.05 10.43 9.04
CA GLN A 158 17.01 10.58 10.14
C GLN A 158 16.71 11.80 11.01
N MET A 159 16.45 12.96 10.39
CA MET A 159 16.07 14.18 11.09
C MET A 159 14.76 14.01 11.87
N SER A 160 13.79 13.26 11.34
CA SER A 160 12.54 12.93 12.06
C SER A 160 12.83 12.13 13.32
N ILE A 161 13.70 11.11 13.27
CA ILE A 161 14.09 10.34 14.46
C ILE A 161 14.77 11.24 15.50
N ASP A 162 15.63 12.15 15.05
CA ASP A 162 16.34 13.08 15.94
C ASP A 162 15.39 14.10 16.58
N SER A 163 14.41 14.57 15.82
CA SER A 163 13.34 15.45 16.29
C SER A 163 12.48 14.75 17.34
N ASP A 164 12.04 13.51 17.07
CA ASP A 164 11.24 12.71 18.00
C ASP A 164 11.98 12.42 19.30
N LEU A 165 13.29 12.11 19.22
CA LEU A 165 14.14 11.89 20.39
C LEU A 165 14.29 13.17 21.21
N ARG A 166 14.52 14.32 20.55
CA ARG A 166 14.61 15.64 21.22
C ARG A 166 13.29 16.04 21.87
N ALA A 167 12.17 15.64 21.28
CA ALA A 167 10.83 15.86 21.81
C ALA A 167 10.41 14.86 22.91
N ASN A 168 11.29 13.93 23.29
CA ASN A 168 11.00 12.84 24.23
C ASN A 168 9.80 11.96 23.82
N LEU A 169 9.49 11.87 22.51
CA LEU A 169 8.44 10.98 21.98
C LEU A 169 8.91 9.53 21.87
N ILE A 170 10.22 9.32 21.78
CA ILE A 170 10.87 8.00 21.70
C ILE A 170 12.05 7.91 22.65
N SER A 171 12.39 6.70 23.09
CA SER A 171 13.56 6.43 23.92
C SER A 171 14.87 6.40 23.11
N VAL A 172 16.01 6.57 23.79
CA VAL A 172 17.35 6.45 23.18
C VAL A 172 17.56 5.07 22.54
N TYR A 173 17.03 4.01 23.17
CA TYR A 173 17.12 2.65 22.63
C TYR A 173 16.31 2.50 21.33
N GLU A 174 15.08 3.01 21.29
CA GLU A 174 14.25 3.01 20.08
C GLU A 174 14.88 3.85 18.96
N ALA A 175 15.41 5.03 19.28
CA ALA A 175 16.11 5.87 18.31
C ALA A 175 17.32 5.13 17.71
N ARG A 176 18.09 4.40 18.52
CA ARG A 176 19.20 3.57 18.05
C ARG A 176 18.73 2.43 17.14
N ASN A 177 17.64 1.75 17.48
CA ASN A 177 17.09 0.67 16.65
C ASN A 177 16.55 1.21 15.32
N ARG A 178 15.77 2.30 15.33
CA ARG A 178 15.27 2.96 14.11
C ARG A 178 16.40 3.44 13.20
N ARG A 179 17.46 4.03 13.75
CA ARG A 179 18.67 4.40 12.97
C ARG A 179 19.36 3.17 12.38
N SER A 180 19.43 2.05 13.12
CA SER A 180 19.99 0.80 12.58
C SER A 180 19.15 0.24 11.43
N GLU A 181 17.81 0.29 11.54
CA GLU A 181 16.91 -0.13 10.46
C GLU A 181 17.04 0.77 9.23
N LEU A 182 17.10 2.09 9.44
CA LEU A 182 17.34 3.07 8.39
C LEU A 182 18.69 2.83 7.69
N ASN A 183 19.75 2.52 8.43
CA ASN A 183 21.04 2.16 7.83
C ASN A 183 20.96 0.89 6.97
N LYS A 184 20.25 -0.14 7.45
CA LYS A 184 20.01 -1.36 6.66
C LYS A 184 19.19 -1.07 5.41
N GLU A 185 18.20 -0.19 5.50
CA GLU A 185 17.37 0.24 4.37
C GLU A 185 18.23 0.96 3.32
N SER A 186 19.11 1.87 3.74
CA SER A 186 20.06 2.55 2.84
C SER A 186 20.98 1.56 2.12
N GLN A 187 21.56 0.62 2.86
CA GLN A 187 22.43 -0.41 2.28
C GLN A 187 21.69 -1.32 1.30
N LEU A 188 20.45 -1.71 1.63
CA LEU A 188 19.62 -2.55 0.77
C LEU A 188 19.35 -1.85 -0.57
N PHE A 189 18.82 -0.63 -0.55
CA PHE A 189 18.49 0.11 -1.78
C PHE A 189 19.74 0.50 -2.58
N GLY A 190 20.86 0.83 -1.91
CA GLY A 190 22.14 1.09 -2.56
C GLY A 190 22.71 -0.15 -3.25
N ALA A 191 22.69 -1.30 -2.59
CA ALA A 191 23.14 -2.57 -3.19
C ALA A 191 22.21 -3.02 -4.33
N MET A 192 20.91 -2.74 -4.22
CA MET A 192 19.90 -3.13 -5.20
C MET A 192 20.04 -2.37 -6.53
N ASP A 193 20.36 -1.07 -6.50
CA ASP A 193 20.68 -0.29 -7.73
C ASP A 193 21.87 -0.90 -8.49
N GLY A 194 22.93 -1.29 -7.76
CA GLY A 194 24.08 -1.96 -8.33
C GLY A 194 23.76 -3.35 -8.91
N ALA A 195 23.02 -4.16 -8.15
CA ALA A 195 22.60 -5.50 -8.59
C ALA A 195 21.72 -5.46 -9.85
N MET A 196 20.83 -4.48 -9.96
CA MET A 196 19.95 -4.33 -11.13
C MET A 196 20.71 -4.02 -12.41
N LYS A 197 21.78 -3.20 -12.35
CA LYS A 197 22.67 -2.96 -13.50
C LYS A 197 23.31 -4.25 -14.01
N PHE A 198 23.62 -5.18 -13.10
CA PHE A 198 24.15 -6.50 -13.47
C PHE A 198 23.10 -7.38 -14.18
N VAL A 199 21.84 -7.36 -13.73
CA VAL A 199 20.72 -8.07 -14.39
C VAL A 199 20.48 -7.54 -15.81
N ASN A 200 20.58 -6.22 -16.02
CA ASN A 200 20.46 -5.65 -17.36
C ASN A 200 21.60 -6.08 -18.28
N GLY A 201 22.83 -6.17 -17.74
CA GLY A 201 23.97 -6.72 -18.47
C GLY A 201 23.74 -8.15 -18.94
N ASP A 202 23.15 -8.99 -18.09
CA ASP A 202 22.76 -10.37 -18.44
C ASP A 202 21.70 -10.41 -19.55
N ALA A 203 20.68 -9.55 -19.51
CA ALA A 203 19.68 -9.51 -20.57
C ALA A 203 20.28 -9.13 -21.93
N ILE A 204 21.22 -8.17 -21.98
CA ILE A 204 21.97 -7.84 -23.20
C ILE A 204 22.81 -9.03 -23.66
N ALA A 205 23.52 -9.69 -22.73
CA ALA A 205 24.32 -10.87 -23.04
C ALA A 205 23.46 -11.99 -23.63
N SER A 206 22.27 -12.25 -23.10
CA SER A 206 21.35 -13.28 -23.59
C SER A 206 20.89 -13.01 -25.03
N LEU A 207 20.64 -11.75 -25.40
CA LEU A 207 20.29 -11.36 -26.77
C LEU A 207 21.47 -11.60 -27.74
N ILE A 208 22.68 -11.28 -27.30
CA ILE A 208 23.90 -11.54 -28.07
C ILE A 208 24.12 -13.05 -28.24
N ILE A 209 23.91 -13.84 -27.18
CA ILE A 209 24.01 -15.30 -27.21
C ILE A 209 23.04 -15.90 -28.23
N VAL A 210 21.79 -15.44 -28.26
CA VAL A 210 20.80 -15.85 -29.27
C VAL A 210 21.29 -15.57 -30.69
N ALA A 211 21.84 -14.38 -30.94
CA ALA A 211 22.38 -14.04 -32.26
C ALA A 211 23.60 -14.93 -32.63
N ILE A 212 24.49 -15.18 -31.68
CA ILE A 212 25.66 -16.06 -31.85
C ILE A 212 25.23 -17.49 -32.13
N ASN A 213 24.27 -18.03 -31.37
CA ASN A 213 23.77 -19.39 -31.53
C ASN A 213 23.11 -19.56 -32.91
N MET A 214 22.31 -18.60 -33.34
CA MET A 214 21.64 -18.67 -34.64
C MET A 214 22.64 -18.57 -35.81
N ILE A 215 23.50 -17.55 -35.83
CA ILE A 215 24.45 -17.33 -36.93
C ILE A 215 25.58 -18.36 -36.91
N GLY A 216 26.18 -18.57 -35.75
CA GLY A 216 27.28 -19.52 -35.54
C GLY A 216 26.80 -20.96 -35.74
N GLY A 217 25.64 -21.32 -35.21
CA GLY A 217 25.06 -22.66 -35.36
C GLY A 217 24.77 -23.02 -36.81
N ILE A 218 24.12 -22.14 -37.56
CA ILE A 218 23.87 -22.35 -38.99
C ILE A 218 25.20 -22.48 -39.76
N SER A 219 26.18 -21.63 -39.44
CA SER A 219 27.49 -21.66 -40.11
C SER A 219 28.24 -22.97 -39.83
N ILE A 220 28.28 -23.41 -38.56
CA ILE A 220 28.92 -24.67 -38.14
C ILE A 220 28.16 -25.89 -38.70
N GLY A 221 26.83 -25.85 -38.73
CA GLY A 221 25.99 -26.89 -39.31
C GLY A 221 26.28 -27.13 -40.79
N VAL A 222 26.35 -26.06 -41.58
CA VAL A 222 26.61 -26.14 -43.02
C VAL A 222 28.08 -26.46 -43.32
N VAL A 223 29.03 -25.76 -42.68
CA VAL A 223 30.46 -25.84 -43.03
C VAL A 223 31.14 -27.07 -42.41
N GLN A 224 30.84 -27.39 -41.15
CA GLN A 224 31.56 -28.44 -40.41
C GLN A 224 30.78 -29.77 -40.37
N HIS A 225 29.46 -29.71 -40.24
CA HIS A 225 28.62 -30.90 -40.12
C HIS A 225 27.99 -31.36 -41.44
N GLY A 226 28.25 -30.65 -42.55
CA GLY A 226 27.77 -31.02 -43.88
C GLY A 226 26.25 -31.02 -44.04
N MET A 227 25.53 -30.32 -43.15
CA MET A 227 24.07 -30.21 -43.21
C MET A 227 23.64 -29.31 -44.39
N THR A 228 22.44 -29.54 -44.92
CA THR A 228 21.85 -28.57 -45.84
C THR A 228 21.55 -27.27 -45.10
N ALA A 229 21.58 -26.15 -45.81
CA ALA A 229 21.27 -24.84 -45.22
C ALA A 229 19.86 -24.80 -44.58
N GLY A 230 18.90 -25.54 -45.15
CA GLY A 230 17.55 -25.67 -44.60
C GLY A 230 17.51 -26.43 -43.28
N ASP A 231 18.15 -27.61 -43.23
CA ASP A 231 18.17 -28.45 -42.02
C ASP A 231 18.94 -27.78 -40.88
N ALA A 232 20.07 -27.16 -41.19
CA ALA A 232 20.84 -26.38 -40.22
C ALA A 232 20.02 -25.20 -39.68
N LEU A 233 19.32 -24.48 -40.56
CA LEU A 233 18.46 -23.37 -40.16
C LEU A 233 17.31 -23.86 -39.27
N GLN A 234 16.66 -24.99 -39.59
CA GLN A 234 15.60 -25.54 -38.75
C GLN A 234 16.11 -25.96 -37.38
N LEU A 235 17.16 -26.78 -37.32
CA LEU A 235 17.67 -27.35 -36.07
C LEU A 235 18.21 -26.26 -35.13
N TYR A 236 19.14 -25.44 -35.60
CA TYR A 236 19.79 -24.44 -34.76
C TYR A 236 18.83 -23.30 -34.38
N THR A 237 17.86 -22.97 -35.23
CA THR A 237 16.83 -21.98 -34.87
C THR A 237 15.90 -22.54 -33.79
N VAL A 238 15.45 -23.79 -33.89
CA VAL A 238 14.61 -24.41 -32.84
C VAL A 238 15.34 -24.47 -31.50
N LEU A 239 16.59 -24.93 -31.49
CA LEU A 239 17.40 -25.01 -30.27
C LEU A 239 17.70 -23.62 -29.68
N THR A 240 17.99 -22.63 -30.53
CA THR A 240 18.24 -21.25 -30.10
C THR A 240 16.99 -20.59 -29.52
N ILE A 241 15.82 -20.80 -30.15
CA ILE A 241 14.54 -20.31 -29.63
C ILE A 241 14.26 -20.96 -28.27
N GLY A 242 14.45 -22.27 -28.15
CA GLY A 242 14.27 -22.99 -26.88
C GLY A 242 15.14 -22.43 -25.75
N ASP A 243 16.44 -22.27 -26.01
CA ASP A 243 17.41 -21.75 -25.03
C ASP A 243 17.07 -20.31 -24.62
N GLY A 244 16.76 -19.46 -25.60
CA GLY A 244 16.37 -18.08 -25.36
C GLY A 244 15.10 -17.95 -24.53
N LEU A 245 14.07 -18.77 -24.79
CA LEU A 245 12.80 -18.73 -24.04
C LEU A 245 12.97 -19.22 -22.60
N ILE A 246 13.72 -20.29 -22.40
CA ILE A 246 14.01 -20.82 -21.07
C ILE A 246 14.77 -19.79 -20.24
N ALA A 247 15.73 -19.08 -20.83
CA ALA A 247 16.46 -18.02 -20.15
C ALA A 247 15.57 -16.82 -19.78
N GLN A 248 14.46 -16.58 -20.51
CA GLN A 248 13.54 -15.46 -20.30
C GLN A 248 12.59 -15.67 -19.12
N ILE A 249 12.09 -16.87 -18.87
CA ILE A 249 11.11 -17.13 -17.79
C ILE A 249 11.70 -16.73 -16.41
N PRO A 250 12.89 -17.20 -16.01
CA PRO A 250 13.54 -16.77 -14.77
C PRO A 250 13.82 -15.26 -14.72
N ALA A 251 14.20 -14.66 -15.86
CA ALA A 251 14.50 -13.23 -15.97
C ALA A 251 13.27 -12.37 -15.67
N LEU A 252 12.13 -12.73 -16.24
CA LEU A 252 10.84 -12.08 -16.02
C LEU A 252 10.45 -12.16 -14.55
N LEU A 253 10.49 -13.36 -13.97
CA LEU A 253 10.12 -13.58 -12.57
C LEU A 253 11.01 -12.79 -11.61
N ILE A 254 12.32 -12.77 -11.83
CA ILE A 254 13.27 -11.98 -11.02
C ILE A 254 13.01 -10.48 -11.19
N SER A 255 12.76 -10.00 -12.41
CA SER A 255 12.48 -8.59 -12.69
C SER A 255 11.21 -8.12 -11.97
N VAL A 256 10.14 -8.93 -12.02
CA VAL A 256 8.89 -8.67 -11.28
C VAL A 256 9.12 -8.71 -9.77
N THR A 257 9.90 -9.66 -9.27
CA THR A 257 10.28 -9.77 -7.85
C THR A 257 10.99 -8.49 -7.38
N CYS A 258 11.96 -8.00 -8.15
CA CYS A 258 12.64 -6.73 -7.89
C CYS A 258 11.68 -5.55 -7.87
N GLY A 259 10.86 -5.41 -8.92
CA GLY A 259 9.87 -4.34 -9.01
C GLY A 259 8.93 -4.34 -7.81
N MET A 260 8.49 -5.52 -7.37
CA MET A 260 7.64 -5.69 -6.19
C MET A 260 8.34 -5.29 -4.89
N ILE A 261 9.60 -5.70 -4.68
CA ILE A 261 10.35 -5.36 -3.45
C ILE A 261 10.61 -3.85 -3.36
N ILE A 262 10.93 -3.18 -4.49
CA ILE A 262 11.26 -1.75 -4.50
C ILE A 262 10.02 -0.88 -4.36
N THR A 263 8.93 -1.27 -5.00
CA THR A 263 7.67 -0.49 -4.94
C THR A 263 6.84 -0.78 -3.70
N ARG A 264 7.28 -1.69 -2.83
CA ARG A 264 6.56 -2.03 -1.61
C ARG A 264 6.69 -0.92 -0.56
N VAL A 265 5.55 -0.33 -0.23
CA VAL A 265 5.42 0.66 0.84
C VAL A 265 5.29 -0.06 2.18
N PRO A 266 6.13 0.24 3.19
CA PRO A 266 5.96 -0.32 4.53
C PRO A 266 4.66 0.19 5.14
N ASN A 267 3.70 -0.69 5.40
CA ASN A 267 2.54 -0.36 6.23
C ASN A 267 3.00 -0.26 7.69
N THR A 268 2.88 0.94 8.27
CA THR A 268 3.34 1.26 9.63
C THR A 268 2.30 0.88 10.70
N GLU A 269 1.10 0.47 10.30
CA GLU A 269 0.06 0.06 11.24
C GLU A 269 0.36 -1.34 11.80
N ALA A 270 0.54 -1.39 13.11
CA ALA A 270 0.91 -2.58 13.86
C ALA A 270 -0.22 -3.61 13.84
N GLY A 271 0.07 -4.83 13.36
CA GLY A 271 -0.66 -6.03 13.75
C GLY A 271 -1.21 -6.91 12.63
N VAL A 272 -1.19 -6.48 11.36
CA VAL A 272 -1.63 -7.34 10.25
C VAL A 272 -0.45 -7.66 9.34
N GLU A 273 0.01 -8.91 9.39
CA GLU A 273 0.90 -9.48 8.38
C GLU A 273 0.13 -9.55 7.04
N ALA A 274 0.08 -8.44 6.33
CA ALA A 274 -0.65 -8.35 5.09
C ALA A 274 0.21 -8.85 3.92
N ASN A 275 -0.25 -9.95 3.30
CA ASN A 275 0.23 -10.41 2.00
C ASN A 275 -0.23 -9.41 0.93
N ILE A 276 0.63 -9.05 -0.02
CA ILE A 276 0.32 -8.14 -1.14
C ILE A 276 -0.96 -8.57 -1.86
N GLY A 277 -1.15 -9.88 -2.05
CA GLY A 277 -2.35 -10.38 -2.74
C GLY A 277 -3.64 -10.02 -2.01
N ARG A 278 -3.62 -10.00 -0.68
CA ARG A 278 -4.76 -9.59 0.14
C ARG A 278 -4.96 -8.09 0.08
N GLU A 279 -3.90 -7.29 0.17
CA GLU A 279 -3.99 -5.83 0.06
C GLU A 279 -4.54 -5.39 -1.31
N ILE A 280 -4.03 -5.97 -2.40
CA ILE A 280 -4.54 -5.70 -3.76
C ILE A 280 -6.01 -6.10 -3.86
N ALA A 281 -6.40 -7.27 -3.35
CA ALA A 281 -7.78 -7.72 -3.38
C ALA A 281 -8.70 -6.79 -2.55
N GLU A 282 -8.28 -6.41 -1.35
CA GLU A 282 -9.01 -5.48 -0.49
C GLU A 282 -9.13 -4.10 -1.15
N GLN A 283 -8.06 -3.56 -1.74
CA GLN A 283 -8.07 -2.26 -2.42
C GLN A 283 -8.95 -2.26 -3.67
N ILE A 284 -8.77 -3.23 -4.58
CA ILE A 284 -9.56 -3.32 -5.81
C ILE A 284 -11.04 -3.51 -5.48
N THR A 285 -11.36 -4.36 -4.50
CA THR A 285 -12.75 -4.59 -4.12
C THR A 285 -13.31 -3.37 -3.38
N SER A 286 -12.57 -2.70 -2.49
CA SER A 286 -13.09 -1.58 -1.67
C SER A 286 -13.77 -0.41 -2.42
N GLN A 287 -13.62 -0.32 -3.74
CA GLN A 287 -14.25 0.69 -4.59
C GLN A 287 -15.41 0.12 -5.46
N PRO A 288 -16.63 -0.06 -4.92
CA PRO A 288 -17.76 -0.62 -5.68
C PRO A 288 -18.16 0.20 -6.92
N LYS A 289 -17.93 1.52 -6.90
CA LYS A 289 -18.20 2.40 -8.06
C LYS A 289 -17.32 2.06 -9.27
N ALA A 290 -16.04 1.71 -9.05
CA ALA A 290 -15.12 1.35 -10.12
C ALA A 290 -15.59 0.09 -10.85
N TRP A 291 -16.07 -0.91 -10.11
CA TRP A 291 -16.62 -2.16 -10.65
C TRP A 291 -17.88 -1.94 -11.50
N ILE A 292 -18.77 -1.06 -11.07
CA ILE A 292 -19.99 -0.71 -11.83
C ILE A 292 -19.63 0.03 -13.13
N ILE A 293 -18.69 0.98 -13.09
CA ILE A 293 -18.23 1.71 -14.28
C ILE A 293 -17.57 0.74 -15.27
N ALA A 294 -16.74 -0.20 -14.79
CA ALA A 294 -16.15 -1.24 -15.62
C ALA A 294 -17.22 -2.13 -16.28
N ALA A 295 -18.27 -2.51 -15.54
CA ALA A 295 -19.38 -3.29 -16.08
C ALA A 295 -20.11 -2.56 -17.23
N VAL A 296 -20.40 -1.26 -17.06
CA VAL A 296 -21.01 -0.43 -18.11
C VAL A 296 -20.10 -0.31 -19.33
N ALA A 297 -18.79 -0.12 -19.13
CA ALA A 297 -17.82 -0.09 -20.22
C ALA A 297 -17.79 -1.41 -21.00
N MET A 298 -17.83 -2.56 -20.31
CA MET A 298 -17.88 -3.88 -20.95
C MET A 298 -19.17 -4.09 -21.75
N LEU A 299 -20.32 -3.58 -21.29
CA LEU A 299 -21.56 -3.56 -22.09
C LEU A 299 -21.42 -2.69 -23.35
N GLY A 300 -20.70 -1.57 -23.26
CA GLY A 300 -20.35 -0.75 -24.42
C GLY A 300 -19.55 -1.53 -25.46
N PHE A 301 -18.53 -2.30 -25.04
CA PHE A 301 -17.77 -3.17 -25.94
C PHE A 301 -18.62 -4.31 -26.53
N ALA A 302 -19.58 -4.85 -25.76
CA ALA A 302 -20.50 -5.86 -26.25
C ALA A 302 -21.46 -5.34 -27.35
N ALA A 303 -21.67 -4.02 -27.43
CA ALA A 303 -22.51 -3.41 -28.46
C ALA A 303 -21.77 -3.18 -29.80
N LEU A 304 -20.44 -3.31 -29.84
CA LEU A 304 -19.66 -3.14 -31.06
C LEU A 304 -19.78 -4.38 -31.97
N PRO A 305 -20.13 -4.21 -33.27
CA PRO A 305 -20.22 -5.32 -34.21
C PRO A 305 -18.83 -5.93 -34.48
N GLY A 306 -18.73 -7.26 -34.46
CA GLY A 306 -17.48 -8.01 -34.67
C GLY A 306 -16.71 -8.39 -33.40
N MET A 307 -17.13 -7.90 -32.23
CA MET A 307 -16.56 -8.31 -30.92
C MET A 307 -17.24 -9.58 -30.39
N PRO A 308 -16.53 -10.43 -29.61
CA PRO A 308 -17.13 -11.59 -28.94
C PRO A 308 -18.09 -11.16 -27.81
N THR A 309 -19.32 -10.80 -28.19
CA THR A 309 -20.33 -10.19 -27.30
C THR A 309 -20.62 -11.01 -26.04
N GLY A 310 -20.67 -12.34 -26.16
CA GLY A 310 -20.88 -13.24 -25.02
C GLY A 310 -19.79 -13.13 -23.94
N VAL A 311 -18.53 -12.92 -24.33
CA VAL A 311 -17.41 -12.77 -23.38
C VAL A 311 -17.55 -11.46 -22.62
N PHE A 312 -17.79 -10.36 -23.33
CA PHE A 312 -17.95 -9.03 -22.72
C PHE A 312 -19.19 -8.93 -21.82
N ILE A 313 -20.32 -9.53 -22.21
CA ILE A 313 -21.52 -9.60 -21.37
C ILE A 313 -21.24 -10.40 -20.10
N THR A 314 -20.51 -11.52 -20.19
CA THR A 314 -20.16 -12.34 -19.01
C THR A 314 -19.30 -11.54 -18.04
N ILE A 315 -18.27 -10.85 -18.53
CA ILE A 315 -17.42 -9.98 -17.70
C ILE A 315 -18.23 -8.83 -17.10
N ALA A 316 -19.13 -8.22 -17.88
CA ALA A 316 -20.01 -7.15 -17.40
C ALA A 316 -20.90 -7.62 -16.24
N ILE A 317 -21.47 -8.82 -16.33
CA ILE A 317 -22.29 -9.40 -15.26
C ILE A 317 -21.43 -9.66 -14.01
N ILE A 318 -20.23 -10.23 -14.16
CA ILE A 318 -19.32 -10.48 -13.02
C ILE A 318 -18.95 -9.17 -12.33
N CYS A 319 -18.53 -8.16 -13.09
CA CYS A 319 -18.16 -6.86 -12.56
C CYS A 319 -19.35 -6.13 -11.91
N GLY A 320 -20.52 -6.17 -12.56
CA GLY A 320 -21.74 -5.52 -12.08
C GLY A 320 -22.28 -6.16 -10.81
N ALA A 321 -22.30 -7.50 -10.76
CA ALA A 321 -22.70 -8.25 -9.57
C ALA A 321 -21.72 -8.04 -8.41
N GLY A 322 -20.41 -8.08 -8.68
CA GLY A 322 -19.37 -7.79 -7.67
C GLY A 322 -19.52 -6.39 -7.08
N GLY A 323 -19.68 -5.37 -7.93
CA GLY A 323 -19.88 -3.99 -7.50
C GLY A 323 -21.18 -3.77 -6.73
N MET A 324 -22.30 -4.38 -7.15
CA MET A 324 -23.58 -4.29 -6.43
C MET A 324 -23.57 -4.99 -5.08
N LEU A 325 -23.02 -6.21 -4.99
CA LEU A 325 -22.88 -6.94 -3.74
C LEU A 325 -22.02 -6.16 -2.73
N GLN A 326 -20.98 -5.51 -3.23
CA GLN A 326 -20.11 -4.70 -2.40
C GLN A 326 -20.74 -3.38 -1.97
N LEU A 327 -21.54 -2.75 -2.83
CA LEU A 327 -22.33 -1.57 -2.46
C LEU A 327 -23.37 -1.91 -1.38
N GLN A 328 -23.96 -3.11 -1.43
CA GLN A 328 -24.87 -3.60 -0.39
C GLN A 328 -24.17 -3.89 0.93
N ARG A 329 -22.93 -4.40 0.89
CA ARG A 329 -22.09 -4.61 2.09
C ARG A 329 -21.49 -3.32 2.66
N ALA A 330 -21.24 -2.33 1.81
CA ALA A 330 -20.70 -1.03 2.17
C ALA A 330 -21.77 -0.01 2.57
N LYS A 331 -23.06 -0.34 2.42
CA LYS A 331 -24.09 0.38 3.17
C LYS A 331 -23.77 0.18 4.64
N PRO A 332 -23.51 1.24 5.42
CA PRO A 332 -23.57 1.08 6.86
C PRO A 332 -24.93 0.45 7.14
N LYS A 333 -24.98 -0.61 7.96
CA LYS A 333 -26.21 -0.91 8.68
C LYS A 333 -26.64 0.44 9.21
N ALA A 334 -27.73 0.98 8.66
CA ALA A 334 -28.31 2.19 9.18
C ALA A 334 -28.43 1.94 10.68
N GLU A 335 -27.85 2.84 11.47
CA GLU A 335 -28.15 3.01 12.88
C GLU A 335 -29.63 3.44 13.00
N GLU A 336 -30.53 2.58 12.53
CA GLU A 336 -31.98 2.59 12.76
C GLU A 336 -32.30 1.80 14.04
N GLN A 337 -31.32 1.67 14.93
CA GLN A 337 -31.62 1.61 16.35
C GLN A 337 -31.23 2.96 16.88
N GLY A 338 -32.21 3.85 16.99
CA GLY A 338 -32.06 5.06 17.79
C GLY A 338 -31.47 4.64 19.12
N ALA A 339 -30.23 5.06 19.37
CA ALA A 339 -29.63 4.95 20.67
C ALA A 339 -30.52 5.77 21.60
N VAL A 340 -31.44 5.09 22.28
CA VAL A 340 -32.10 5.65 23.45
C VAL A 340 -30.94 6.02 24.38
N ALA A 341 -30.70 7.31 24.56
CA ALA A 341 -29.73 7.80 25.52
C ALA A 341 -30.20 7.37 26.91
N VAL A 342 -29.76 6.19 27.35
CA VAL A 342 -30.03 5.70 28.69
C VAL A 342 -29.21 6.57 29.64
N ALA A 343 -29.88 7.22 30.60
CA ALA A 343 -29.21 8.04 31.61
C ALA A 343 -28.08 7.23 32.29
N PRO A 344 -26.92 7.85 32.62
CA PRO A 344 -25.77 7.14 33.18
C PRO A 344 -26.08 6.31 34.43
N GLU A 345 -27.10 6.74 35.20
CA GLU A 345 -27.60 6.07 36.40
C GLU A 345 -28.24 4.70 36.13
N MET A 346 -28.64 4.44 34.88
CA MET A 346 -29.34 3.22 34.45
C MET A 346 -28.45 2.27 33.62
N ASN A 347 -27.18 2.63 33.35
CA ASN A 347 -26.22 1.82 32.58
C ASN A 347 -25.12 1.17 33.46
N GLY A 348 -25.51 0.50 34.54
CA GLY A 348 -24.57 -0.13 35.49
C GLY A 348 -23.92 -1.44 35.04
N LYS A 349 -24.09 -1.86 33.77
CA LYS A 349 -23.62 -3.16 33.25
C LYS A 349 -22.54 -3.05 32.16
N GLU A 350 -22.26 -1.85 31.66
CA GLU A 350 -21.24 -1.61 30.63
C GLU A 350 -20.06 -0.82 31.20
N ASP A 351 -18.84 -1.33 31.01
CA ASP A 351 -17.61 -0.62 31.40
C ASP A 351 -17.26 0.39 30.30
N LEU A 352 -17.61 1.67 30.51
CA LEU A 352 -17.46 2.79 29.54
C LEU A 352 -16.00 3.23 29.31
N ARG A 353 -15.00 2.35 29.47
CA ARG A 353 -13.57 2.67 29.34
C ARG A 353 -13.10 2.92 27.90
N THR A 354 -13.93 2.64 26.90
CA THR A 354 -13.66 3.04 25.51
C THR A 354 -14.10 4.47 25.28
N PHE A 355 -13.15 5.38 25.45
CA PHE A 355 -13.29 6.81 25.22
C PHE A 355 -13.53 7.10 23.73
N SER A 356 -14.66 7.75 23.43
CA SER A 356 -14.91 8.40 22.13
C SER A 356 -14.09 9.70 22.07
N PRO A 357 -13.51 10.10 20.92
CA PRO A 357 -12.67 11.30 20.84
C PRO A 357 -13.39 12.51 21.44
N SER A 358 -12.70 13.14 22.40
CA SER A 358 -13.21 14.24 23.20
C SER A 358 -13.78 15.36 22.33
N ARG A 359 -15.05 15.73 22.56
CA ARG A 359 -15.72 16.79 21.81
C ARG A 359 -15.23 18.14 22.31
N GLN A 360 -14.51 18.89 21.46
CA GLN A 360 -13.78 20.08 21.88
C GLN A 360 -14.69 21.17 22.44
N PHE A 361 -15.68 21.63 21.67
CA PHE A 361 -16.66 22.67 22.08
C PHE A 361 -18.08 22.21 21.78
N VAL A 362 -18.94 22.10 22.80
CA VAL A 362 -20.35 21.70 22.65
C VAL A 362 -21.28 22.75 23.27
N LEU A 363 -22.30 23.13 22.51
CA LEU A 363 -23.42 23.96 22.97
C LEU A 363 -24.63 23.06 23.15
N GLN A 364 -25.14 22.96 24.37
CA GLN A 364 -26.25 22.08 24.72
C GLN A 364 -27.50 22.91 25.03
N PHE A 365 -28.63 22.47 24.47
CA PHE A 365 -29.95 23.07 24.64
C PHE A 365 -30.98 21.99 24.97
N HIS A 366 -32.08 22.34 25.63
CA HIS A 366 -33.21 21.44 25.73
C HIS A 366 -33.97 21.35 24.39
N PRO A 367 -34.47 20.17 23.94
CA PRO A 367 -35.19 20.02 22.67
C PRO A 367 -36.45 20.89 22.53
N GLY A 368 -37.04 21.31 23.65
CA GLY A 368 -38.18 22.24 23.69
C GLY A 368 -37.82 23.71 23.45
N GLN A 369 -36.54 24.05 23.26
CA GLN A 369 -36.11 25.41 22.97
C GLN A 369 -36.53 25.88 21.57
N ASN A 370 -36.76 27.19 21.43
CA ASN A 370 -37.12 27.78 20.15
C ASN A 370 -35.94 27.70 19.17
N SER A 371 -36.07 26.95 18.09
CA SER A 371 -35.00 26.74 17.10
C SER A 371 -34.50 28.05 16.48
N ALA A 372 -35.39 29.01 16.23
CA ALA A 372 -35.02 30.30 15.64
C ALA A 372 -34.12 31.14 16.59
N LEU A 373 -34.34 31.02 17.90
CA LEU A 373 -33.53 31.67 18.93
C LEU A 373 -32.14 31.02 19.02
N VAL A 374 -32.10 29.68 19.02
CA VAL A 374 -30.86 28.91 19.01
C VAL A 374 -30.03 29.23 17.76
N ASP A 375 -30.65 29.28 16.59
CA ASP A 375 -29.98 29.61 15.32
C ASP A 375 -29.39 31.03 15.33
N ALA A 376 -30.12 32.00 15.91
CA ALA A 376 -29.64 33.37 16.06
C ALA A 376 -28.38 33.44 16.96
N LEU A 377 -28.41 32.75 18.11
CA LEU A 377 -27.26 32.66 19.02
C LEU A 377 -26.06 31.99 18.36
N VAL A 378 -26.26 30.86 17.68
CA VAL A 378 -25.20 30.13 16.96
C VAL A 378 -24.60 31.00 15.85
N SER A 379 -25.43 31.75 15.13
CA SER A 379 -24.97 32.68 14.09
C SER A 379 -24.06 33.76 14.67
N GLU A 380 -24.46 34.39 15.78
CA GLU A 380 -23.64 35.38 16.50
C GLU A 380 -22.30 34.80 16.98
N ILE A 381 -22.32 33.62 17.60
CA ILE A 381 -21.09 32.93 18.05
C ILE A 381 -20.13 32.70 16.86
N ARG A 382 -20.66 32.25 15.71
CA ARG A 382 -19.86 32.05 14.49
C ARG A 382 -19.28 33.36 13.95
N GLN A 383 -20.06 34.45 13.95
CA GLN A 383 -19.57 35.77 13.52
C GLN A 383 -18.42 36.26 14.41
N ARG A 384 -18.52 36.08 15.74
CA ARG A 384 -17.46 36.44 16.69
C ARG A 384 -16.20 35.62 16.51
N ARG A 385 -16.35 34.30 16.34
CA ARG A 385 -15.24 33.39 16.00
C ARG A 385 -14.52 33.86 14.73
N ASN A 386 -15.27 34.17 13.68
CA ASN A 386 -14.69 34.63 12.42
C ASN A 386 -13.95 35.97 12.58
N ARG A 387 -14.45 36.87 13.45
CA ARG A 387 -13.75 38.12 13.79
C ARG A 387 -12.41 37.87 14.47
N LEU A 388 -12.33 36.92 15.41
CA LEU A 388 -11.08 36.55 16.07
C LEU A 388 -10.04 36.01 15.08
N VAL A 389 -10.48 35.20 14.10
CA VAL A 389 -9.61 34.71 13.02
C VAL A 389 -9.07 35.88 12.20
N VAL A 390 -9.92 36.82 11.80
CA VAL A 390 -9.51 37.97 10.96
C VAL A 390 -8.62 38.96 11.71
N GLN A 391 -8.91 39.24 12.98
CA GLN A 391 -8.18 40.25 13.76
C GLN A 391 -6.88 39.73 14.37
N PHE A 392 -6.85 38.48 14.82
CA PHE A 392 -5.72 37.94 15.60
C PHE A 392 -5.07 36.70 14.98
N GLY A 393 -5.60 36.19 13.85
CA GLY A 393 -5.07 34.98 13.20
C GLY A 393 -5.31 33.69 13.98
N LEU A 394 -6.15 33.72 15.02
CA LEU A 394 -6.39 32.60 15.92
C LEU A 394 -7.62 31.79 15.47
N THR A 395 -7.42 30.51 15.15
CA THR A 395 -8.49 29.58 14.77
C THR A 395 -9.00 28.80 15.97
N LEU A 396 -10.31 28.88 16.23
CA LEU A 396 -10.98 28.12 17.29
C LEU A 396 -11.70 26.88 16.69
N PRO A 397 -11.83 25.79 17.45
CA PRO A 397 -12.66 24.63 17.09
C PRO A 397 -14.09 24.99 16.67
N SER A 398 -14.73 24.12 15.90
CA SER A 398 -16.16 24.24 15.58
C SER A 398 -17.02 23.86 16.77
N PHE A 399 -18.08 24.64 17.01
CA PHE A 399 -19.10 24.31 18.00
C PHE A 399 -20.01 23.20 17.49
N ILE A 400 -20.15 22.15 18.29
CA ILE A 400 -21.15 21.08 18.10
C ILE A 400 -22.41 21.52 18.83
N ILE A 401 -23.57 21.42 18.17
CA ILE A 401 -24.87 21.77 18.77
C ILE A 401 -25.56 20.47 19.16
N GLU A 402 -25.96 20.36 20.41
CA GLU A 402 -26.57 19.15 20.96
C GLU A 402 -27.88 19.52 21.67
N TYR A 403 -28.90 18.68 21.47
CA TYR A 403 -30.18 18.81 22.17
C TYR A 403 -30.30 17.67 23.18
N VAL A 404 -30.58 18.01 24.43
CA VAL A 404 -30.43 17.10 25.57
C VAL A 404 -31.68 17.14 26.45
N ASP A 405 -32.37 16.01 26.56
CA ASP A 405 -33.67 15.91 27.27
C ASP A 405 -33.60 16.16 28.78
N HIS A 406 -32.43 15.92 29.40
CA HIS A 406 -32.28 16.09 30.85
C HIS A 406 -31.95 17.54 31.28
N LEU A 407 -31.80 18.45 30.33
CA LEU A 407 -31.64 19.88 30.63
C LEU A 407 -32.99 20.51 30.97
N GLN A 408 -32.99 21.55 31.81
CA GLN A 408 -34.22 22.30 32.01
C GLN A 408 -34.60 23.05 30.71
N PRO A 409 -35.90 23.29 30.41
CA PRO A 409 -36.32 23.86 29.13
C PRO A 409 -35.67 25.19 28.78
N ASP A 410 -35.28 25.96 29.78
CA ASP A 410 -34.65 27.28 29.69
C ASP A 410 -33.13 27.23 29.91
N GLU A 411 -32.53 26.05 30.05
CA GLU A 411 -31.10 25.91 30.34
C GLU A 411 -30.25 25.81 29.06
N PHE A 412 -29.19 26.61 29.02
CA PHE A 412 -28.13 26.59 28.01
C PHE A 412 -26.81 26.23 28.69
N ARG A 413 -26.06 25.29 28.09
CA ARG A 413 -24.72 24.93 28.55
C ARG A 413 -23.69 25.05 27.44
N PHE A 414 -22.52 25.57 27.78
CA PHE A 414 -21.33 25.48 26.95
C PHE A 414 -20.28 24.61 27.66
N THR A 415 -19.86 23.55 26.98
CA THR A 415 -18.86 22.60 27.48
C THR A 415 -17.60 22.63 26.64
N VAL A 416 -16.46 22.47 27.32
CA VAL A 416 -15.15 22.32 26.70
C VAL A 416 -14.62 20.96 27.09
N TYR A 417 -14.40 20.07 26.11
CA TYR A 417 -14.06 18.67 26.35
C TYR A 417 -15.05 17.97 27.29
N ASP A 418 -16.35 18.19 27.05
CA ASP A 418 -17.48 17.68 27.85
C ASP A 418 -17.49 18.18 29.32
N VAL A 419 -16.61 19.11 29.71
CA VAL A 419 -16.64 19.77 31.02
C VAL A 419 -17.44 21.08 30.91
N PRO A 420 -18.52 21.27 31.69
CA PRO A 420 -19.33 22.49 31.62
C PRO A 420 -18.55 23.71 32.10
N MET A 421 -18.32 24.66 31.20
CA MET A 421 -17.64 25.93 31.49
C MET A 421 -18.63 27.04 31.80
N LEU A 422 -19.78 27.04 31.12
CA LEU A 422 -20.87 27.97 31.33
C LEU A 422 -22.19 27.19 31.41
N LYS A 423 -22.98 27.52 32.42
CA LYS A 423 -24.41 27.18 32.50
C LYS A 423 -25.13 28.51 32.62
N ALA A 424 -26.21 28.71 31.86
CA ALA A 424 -26.98 29.94 31.92
C ALA A 424 -28.42 29.70 31.45
N THR A 425 -29.30 30.61 31.79
CA THR A 425 -30.71 30.66 31.40
C THR A 425 -30.82 31.33 30.05
N PHE A 426 -31.52 30.68 29.13
CA PHE A 426 -31.76 31.14 27.78
C PHE A 426 -33.27 31.17 27.53
N THR A 427 -33.84 32.38 27.58
CA THR A 427 -35.28 32.59 27.50
C THR A 427 -35.61 33.85 26.70
N GLN A 428 -36.84 33.91 26.17
CA GLN A 428 -37.40 35.10 25.51
C GLN A 428 -38.27 35.94 26.44
N THR A 429 -38.64 35.39 27.59
CA THR A 429 -39.63 36.00 28.49
C THR A 429 -38.99 37.01 29.45
N HIS A 430 -37.72 36.81 29.76
CA HIS A 430 -36.97 37.65 30.70
C HIS A 430 -35.63 38.06 30.10
N VAL A 431 -35.14 39.23 30.51
CA VAL A 431 -33.85 39.80 30.11
C VAL A 431 -32.98 39.93 31.34
N ALA A 432 -31.72 39.51 31.23
CA ALA A 432 -30.73 39.68 32.28
C ALA A 432 -30.24 41.13 32.35
N VAL A 433 -30.19 41.69 33.55
CA VAL A 433 -29.63 43.01 33.88
C VAL A 433 -28.63 42.84 35.01
N ASP A 434 -27.53 43.60 34.98
CA ASP A 434 -26.52 43.57 36.04
C ASP A 434 -27.11 44.04 37.37
N VAL A 435 -26.94 43.25 38.43
CA VAL A 435 -27.46 43.53 39.79
C VAL A 435 -27.01 44.91 40.30
N ARG A 436 -25.84 45.40 39.90
CA ARG A 436 -25.29 46.70 40.35
C ARG A 436 -25.98 47.89 39.69
N GLN A 437 -26.63 47.68 38.55
CA GLN A 437 -27.35 48.72 37.82
C GLN A 437 -28.84 48.75 38.21
N PHE A 438 -29.29 47.78 38.98
CA PHE A 438 -30.67 47.65 39.43
C PHE A 438 -30.87 48.36 40.79
N ASN A 439 -31.60 49.49 40.79
CA ASN A 439 -31.92 50.28 41.99
C ASN A 439 -33.40 50.12 42.44
N GLY A 440 -34.03 48.98 42.17
CA GLY A 440 -35.46 48.78 42.40
C GLY A 440 -35.79 48.06 43.71
N GLU A 441 -36.20 48.79 44.75
CA GLU A 441 -36.80 48.21 45.98
C GLU A 441 -38.24 47.70 45.79
N ASN A 442 -38.85 47.79 44.60
CA ASN A 442 -40.28 47.45 44.40
C ASN A 442 -40.66 47.05 42.96
N GLU A 443 -39.96 46.07 42.34
CA GLU A 443 -40.52 45.37 41.17
C GLU A 443 -40.96 43.94 41.54
N PRO A 444 -42.28 43.64 41.59
CA PRO A 444 -42.79 42.35 42.06
C PRO A 444 -42.53 41.16 41.11
N ALA A 445 -41.85 41.38 39.98
CA ALA A 445 -41.57 40.37 38.95
C ALA A 445 -40.07 40.13 38.68
N ALA A 446 -39.17 40.74 39.47
CA ALA A 446 -37.74 40.53 39.32
C ALA A 446 -37.30 39.18 39.93
N ILE A 447 -36.64 38.35 39.13
CA ILE A 447 -36.13 37.04 39.56
C ILE A 447 -34.61 37.13 39.68
N SER A 448 -34.06 36.94 40.88
CA SER A 448 -32.61 36.89 41.06
C SER A 448 -32.01 35.64 40.40
N GLY A 449 -30.89 35.82 39.70
CA GLY A 449 -30.14 34.71 39.12
C GLY A 449 -29.65 33.71 40.17
N THR A 450 -29.44 32.46 39.75
CA THR A 450 -29.04 31.39 40.65
C THR A 450 -27.53 31.11 40.56
N THR A 451 -26.92 30.75 41.70
CA THR A 451 -25.49 30.38 41.75
C THR A 451 -25.19 29.09 40.98
N ASP A 452 -26.15 28.16 40.89
CA ASP A 452 -25.99 26.91 40.13
C ASP A 452 -25.88 27.16 38.62
N ARG A 453 -26.53 28.21 38.14
CA ARG A 453 -26.45 28.68 36.75
C ARG A 453 -25.45 29.82 36.57
N GLN A 454 -24.50 30.04 37.49
CA GLN A 454 -23.47 31.10 37.36
C GLN A 454 -24.04 32.51 37.04
N GLU A 455 -25.23 32.81 37.54
CA GLU A 455 -25.99 34.04 37.28
C GLU A 455 -26.10 34.95 38.50
N ASP A 456 -25.25 34.76 39.51
CA ASP A 456 -25.27 35.51 40.77
C ASP A 456 -25.14 37.03 40.58
N GLN A 457 -24.63 37.45 39.42
CA GLN A 457 -24.45 38.85 39.04
C GLN A 457 -25.64 39.45 38.29
N TRP A 458 -26.67 38.66 37.98
CA TRP A 458 -27.80 39.09 37.14
C TRP A 458 -29.14 39.04 37.85
N VAL A 459 -30.01 39.97 37.48
CA VAL A 459 -31.44 39.97 37.78
C VAL A 459 -32.19 39.79 36.47
N TRP A 460 -33.15 38.87 36.46
CA TRP A 460 -34.02 38.61 35.32
C TRP A 460 -35.30 39.44 35.45
N LEU A 461 -35.52 40.33 34.49
CA LEU A 461 -36.70 41.19 34.41
C LEU A 461 -37.58 40.77 33.24
N PRO A 462 -38.93 40.88 33.32
CA PRO A 462 -39.80 40.62 32.18
C PRO A 462 -39.41 41.47 30.97
N ALA A 463 -39.37 40.86 29.78
CA ALA A 463 -38.89 41.52 28.56
C ALA A 463 -39.68 42.80 28.17
N GLU A 464 -40.92 42.96 28.65
CA GLU A 464 -41.75 44.14 28.44
C GLU A 464 -41.38 45.36 29.32
N GLN A 465 -40.68 45.14 30.44
CA GLN A 465 -40.32 46.17 31.43
C GLN A 465 -38.85 46.62 31.33
N GLY A 466 -37.99 45.87 30.63
CA GLY A 466 -36.55 46.14 30.52
C GLY A 466 -36.12 47.29 29.59
N GLY A 467 -37.03 48.18 29.18
CA GLY A 467 -36.76 49.20 28.16
C GLY A 467 -35.85 50.36 28.57
N GLU A 468 -35.76 50.69 29.86
CA GLU A 468 -34.95 51.81 30.38
C GLU A 468 -33.59 51.40 30.98
N LEU A 469 -33.35 50.09 31.18
CA LEU A 469 -32.13 49.56 31.80
C LEU A 469 -31.19 48.96 30.76
N ALA A 470 -29.88 49.05 30.98
CA ALA A 470 -28.89 48.45 30.08
C ALA A 470 -28.98 46.92 30.17
N THR A 471 -29.52 46.32 29.12
CA THR A 471 -29.68 44.86 29.02
C THR A 471 -28.32 44.20 28.84
N VAL A 472 -28.11 43.05 29.49
CA VAL A 472 -26.94 42.22 29.25
C VAL A 472 -27.14 41.55 27.89
N SER A 473 -26.64 42.23 26.86
CA SER A 473 -26.53 41.70 25.50
C SER A 473 -25.28 40.79 25.41
N SER A 474 -25.21 39.95 24.38
CA SER A 474 -23.99 39.21 24.02
C SER A 474 -22.76 40.12 23.82
N MET A 475 -22.95 41.44 23.71
CA MET A 475 -21.91 42.47 23.69
C MET A 475 -21.34 42.83 25.07
N THR A 476 -22.09 42.65 26.16
CA THR A 476 -21.72 43.14 27.51
C THR A 476 -20.87 42.14 28.30
N LEU A 477 -20.84 40.88 27.86
CA LEU A 477 -20.12 39.77 28.49
C LEU A 477 -18.62 39.70 28.18
N ILE A 478 -18.11 40.60 27.31
CA ILE A 478 -16.71 40.62 26.89
C ILE A 478 -16.20 42.05 26.92
N THR A 479 -15.69 42.45 28.09
CA THR A 479 -14.66 43.50 28.22
C THR A 479 -13.36 42.88 28.67
#